data_AF-A0A1I1FX91-F1
#
_entry.id   AF-A0A1I1FX91-F1
#
_cell.length_a   1.000
_cell.length_b   1.000
_cell.length_c   1.000
_cell.angle_alpha   90.00
_cell.angle_beta   90.00
_cell.angle_gamma   90.00
#
_symmetry.space_group_name_H-M   'P 1'
#
loop_
_entity.id
_entity.type
_entity.pdbx_description
1 polymer ?
#
loop_
_entity_poly.entity_id
_entity_poly.type
_entity_poly.pdbx_seq_one_letter_code
_entity_poly.pdbx_strand_id
1 'polypeptide(L)'
;MACSKNHSKTDNIVKNLPIGQEGVGRHKCASCAYEIGYQHGLQKAENINLGNILEGLEESQKGERRHRSPHAAYSLGYFNGVKDSYK
;
A
#
# COMPACT_ATOMS: atom_id res chain seq x y z
N MET A 1 -12.92 -9.84 -0.79
CA MET A 1 -13.85 -8.91 -1.49
C MET A 1 -13.02 -7.92 -2.30
N ALA A 2 -13.58 -7.35 -3.36
CA ALA A 2 -12.92 -6.36 -4.20
C ALA A 2 -12.97 -4.96 -3.56
N CYS A 3 -11.86 -4.22 -3.61
CA CYS A 3 -11.77 -2.91 -2.99
C CYS A 3 -12.63 -1.87 -3.71
N SER A 4 -13.54 -1.24 -2.97
CA SER A 4 -14.47 -0.21 -3.44
C SER A 4 -14.10 1.23 -3.03
N LYS A 5 -12.99 1.40 -2.31
CA LYS A 5 -12.54 2.71 -1.82
C LYS A 5 -12.07 3.62 -2.97
N ASN A 6 -12.23 4.92 -2.77
CA ASN A 6 -11.71 5.95 -3.67
C ASN A 6 -10.24 6.21 -3.36
N HIS A 7 -9.38 5.96 -4.36
CA HIS A 7 -7.94 6.09 -4.26
C HIS A 7 -7.35 7.07 -5.28
N SER A 8 -8.12 8.00 -5.86
CA SER A 8 -7.64 8.87 -6.95
C SER A 8 -6.33 9.61 -6.64
N LYS A 9 -6.09 9.96 -5.38
CA LYS A 9 -4.85 10.61 -4.92
C LYS A 9 -3.67 9.63 -4.89
N THR A 10 -3.87 8.47 -4.28
CA THR A 10 -2.83 7.45 -4.09
C THR A 10 -2.58 6.62 -5.34
N ASP A 11 -3.56 6.50 -6.24
CA ASP A 11 -3.43 5.81 -7.52
C ASP A 11 -2.31 6.44 -8.37
N ASN A 12 -2.21 7.77 -8.37
CA ASN A 12 -1.13 8.49 -9.05
C ASN A 12 0.26 8.22 -8.45
N ILE A 13 0.33 7.83 -7.18
CA ILE A 13 1.57 7.49 -6.49
C ILE A 13 1.94 6.05 -6.81
N VAL A 14 0.99 5.12 -6.67
CA VAL A 14 1.26 3.69 -6.80
C VAL A 14 1.38 3.21 -8.25
N LYS A 15 0.90 3.97 -9.24
CA LYS A 15 0.97 3.60 -10.67
C LYS A 15 2.39 3.38 -11.19
N ASN A 16 3.39 4.00 -10.56
CA ASN A 16 4.79 3.89 -10.97
C ASN A 16 5.54 2.79 -10.21
N LEU A 17 4.86 2.08 -9.31
CA LEU A 17 5.49 1.02 -8.53
C LEU A 17 5.73 -0.25 -9.35
N PRO A 18 6.70 -1.08 -8.92
CA PRO A 18 6.94 -2.37 -9.53
C PRO A 18 5.69 -3.23 -9.62
N ILE A 19 5.62 -4.05 -10.65
CA ILE A 19 4.57 -5.04 -10.79
C ILE A 19 4.87 -6.17 -9.79
N GLY A 20 3.91 -6.49 -8.91
CA GLY A 20 3.98 -7.60 -7.96
C GLY A 20 3.07 -8.73 -8.41
N GLN A 21 3.58 -9.65 -9.23
CA GLN A 21 2.83 -10.84 -9.69
C GLN A 21 3.08 -12.08 -8.82
N GLU A 22 3.92 -11.96 -7.79
CA GLU A 22 4.33 -13.05 -6.90
C GLU A 22 4.41 -12.56 -5.44
N GLY A 23 4.46 -13.51 -4.49
CA GLY A 23 4.62 -13.23 -3.06
C GLY A 23 3.33 -12.88 -2.30
N VAL A 24 3.50 -12.57 -1.01
CA VAL A 24 2.40 -12.25 -0.10
C VAL A 24 1.71 -10.95 -0.55
N GLY A 25 0.39 -10.91 -0.44
CA GLY A 25 -0.40 -9.76 -0.88
C GLY A 25 -0.58 -9.65 -2.41
N ARG A 26 -0.24 -10.69 -3.19
CA ARG A 26 -0.61 -10.75 -4.61
C ARG A 26 -2.10 -10.45 -4.79
N HIS A 27 -2.41 -9.64 -5.80
CA HIS A 27 -3.76 -9.11 -6.11
C HIS A 27 -4.36 -8.16 -5.08
N LYS A 28 -3.67 -7.82 -4.00
CA LYS A 28 -4.21 -6.89 -3.00
C LYS A 28 -4.15 -5.44 -3.48
N CYS A 29 -5.00 -4.59 -2.90
CA CYS A 29 -5.07 -3.18 -3.24
C CYS A 29 -3.78 -2.44 -2.82
N ALA A 30 -2.92 -2.13 -3.79
CA ALA A 30 -1.68 -1.39 -3.56
C ALA A 30 -1.93 0.00 -2.95
N SER A 31 -3.02 0.67 -3.33
CA SER A 31 -3.38 1.98 -2.78
C SER A 31 -3.73 1.90 -1.28
N CYS A 32 -4.50 0.90 -0.86
CA CYS A 32 -4.74 0.64 0.56
C CYS A 32 -3.42 0.33 1.31
N ALA A 33 -2.54 -0.46 0.71
CA ALA A 33 -1.25 -0.77 1.31
C ALA A 33 -0.41 0.49 1.55
N TYR A 34 -0.37 1.40 0.57
CA TYR A 34 0.28 2.71 0.71
C TYR A 34 -0.32 3.53 1.84
N GLU A 35 -1.65 3.64 1.92
CA GLU A 35 -2.34 4.42 2.94
C GLU A 35 -2.05 3.91 4.35
N ILE A 36 -2.09 2.59 4.56
CA ILE A 36 -1.75 1.98 5.85
C ILE A 36 -0.28 2.22 6.18
N GLY A 37 0.62 2.01 5.21
CA GLY A 37 2.04 2.30 5.37
C GLY A 37 2.26 3.74 5.81
N TYR A 38 1.61 4.70 5.14
CA TYR A 38 1.71 6.12 5.48
C TYR A 38 1.27 6.43 6.92
N GLN A 39 0.15 5.86 7.37
CA GLN A 39 -0.30 6.03 8.76
C GLN A 39 0.68 5.42 9.76
N HIS A 40 1.19 4.21 9.51
CA HIS A 40 2.22 3.60 10.34
C HIS A 40 3.52 4.41 10.36
N GLY A 41 3.88 5.04 9.23
CA GLY A 41 5.04 5.91 9.13
C GLY A 41 4.90 7.18 9.96
N LEU A 42 3.72 7.82 9.95
CA LEU A 42 3.42 8.98 10.80
C LEU A 42 3.57 8.65 12.29
N GLN A 43 3.17 7.44 12.68
CA GLN A 43 3.30 6.94 14.05
C GLN A 43 4.70 6.41 14.37
N LYS A 44 5.59 6.30 13.37
CA LYS A 44 6.90 5.64 13.47
C LYS A 44 6.77 4.23 14.08
N ALA A 45 5.78 3.48 13.62
CA ALA A 45 5.48 2.15 14.14
C ALA A 45 6.66 1.20 13.92
N GLU A 46 7.27 0.71 14.99
CA GLU A 46 8.47 -0.13 14.93
C GLU A 46 8.15 -1.61 14.69
N ASN A 47 7.00 -2.08 15.18
CA ASN A 47 6.59 -3.48 15.09
C ASN A 47 5.48 -3.65 14.05
N ILE A 48 5.85 -4.08 12.85
CA ILE A 48 4.94 -4.23 11.72
C ILE A 48 4.94 -5.69 11.25
N ASN A 49 3.79 -6.36 11.34
CA ASN A 49 3.57 -7.63 10.65
C ASN A 49 2.97 -7.36 9.27
N LEU A 50 3.85 -7.12 8.28
CA LEU A 50 3.43 -6.72 6.94
C LEU A 50 2.64 -7.83 6.23
N GLY A 51 2.99 -9.11 6.44
CA GLY A 51 2.27 -10.23 5.84
C GLY A 51 0.79 -10.23 6.24
N ASN A 52 0.51 -10.13 7.54
CA ASN A 52 -0.87 -10.08 8.06
C ASN A 52 -1.63 -8.85 7.55
N ILE A 53 -0.98 -7.68 7.50
CA ILE A 53 -1.59 -6.45 6.97
C ILE A 53 -2.02 -6.67 5.52
N LEU A 54 -1.13 -7.21 4.68
CA LEU A 54 -1.41 -7.41 3.26
C LEU A 54 -2.46 -8.50 3.04
N GLU A 55 -2.45 -9.59 3.80
CA GLU A 55 -3.46 -10.64 3.71
C GLU A 55 -4.87 -10.13 4.04
N GLY A 56 -4.98 -9.21 5.00
CA GLY A 56 -6.24 -8.55 5.38
C GLY A 56 -6.77 -7.53 4.36
N LEU A 57 -5.98 -7.16 3.35
CA LEU A 57 -6.45 -6.22 2.33
C LEU A 57 -7.49 -6.84 1.40
N GLU A 58 -8.34 -5.98 0.85
CA GLU A 58 -9.20 -6.32 -0.27
C GLU A 58 -8.41 -6.45 -1.57
N GLU A 59 -8.95 -7.21 -2.52
CA GLU A 59 -8.34 -7.39 -3.84
C GLU A 59 -8.51 -6.15 -4.71
N SER A 60 -7.53 -5.91 -5.58
CA SER A 60 -7.52 -4.85 -6.57
C SER A 60 -8.23 -5.31 -7.84
N GLN A 61 -9.37 -4.70 -8.18
CA GLN A 61 -10.14 -5.05 -9.38
C GLN A 61 -10.12 -3.99 -10.50
N LYS A 62 -9.64 -2.76 -10.28
CA LYS A 62 -9.69 -1.68 -11.28
C LYS A 62 -8.49 -0.72 -11.25
N GLY A 63 -8.13 -0.17 -12.42
CA GLY A 63 -7.31 1.03 -12.57
C GLY A 63 -5.78 0.83 -12.56
N GLU A 64 -5.04 1.94 -12.43
CA GLU A 64 -3.57 2.00 -12.51
C GLU A 64 -2.83 1.28 -11.36
N ARG A 65 -3.58 0.95 -10.29
CA ARG A 65 -3.13 0.17 -9.12
C ARG A 65 -3.18 -1.35 -9.33
N ARG A 66 -3.68 -1.83 -10.48
CA ARG A 66 -3.73 -3.27 -10.79
C ARG A 66 -2.31 -3.80 -11.01
N HIS A 67 -2.05 -4.99 -10.47
CA HIS A 67 -0.74 -5.66 -10.52
C HIS A 67 0.42 -4.90 -9.86
N ARG A 68 0.18 -3.75 -9.21
CA ARG A 68 1.23 -3.03 -8.47
C ARG A 68 1.51 -3.74 -7.17
N SER A 69 2.79 -3.85 -6.82
CA SER A 69 3.25 -4.54 -5.61
C SER A 69 2.72 -3.84 -4.35
N PRO A 70 1.86 -4.50 -3.55
CA PRO A 70 1.35 -3.93 -2.31
C PRO A 70 2.45 -3.80 -1.24
N HIS A 71 3.47 -4.67 -1.30
CA HIS A 71 4.68 -4.52 -0.50
C HIS A 71 5.41 -3.20 -0.81
N ALA A 72 5.71 -2.94 -2.08
CA ALA A 72 6.38 -1.71 -2.48
C ALA A 72 5.54 -0.47 -2.12
N ALA A 73 4.22 -0.58 -2.27
CA ALA A 73 3.29 0.49 -1.94
C ALA A 73 3.28 0.80 -0.44
N TYR A 74 3.20 -0.22 0.41
CA TYR A 74 3.30 -0.06 1.85
C TYR A 74 4.62 0.60 2.26
N SER A 75 5.74 0.10 1.76
CA SER A 75 7.07 0.63 2.11
C SER A 75 7.23 2.09 1.70
N LEU A 76 6.75 2.47 0.52
CA LEU A 76 6.76 3.87 0.07
C LEU A 76 5.86 4.74 0.96
N GLY A 77 4.67 4.25 1.31
CA GLY A 77 3.78 4.93 2.24
C GLY A 77 4.46 5.18 3.58
N TYR A 78 5.04 4.13 4.18
CA TYR A 78 5.76 4.20 5.45
C TYR A 78 6.89 5.20 5.43
N PHE A 79 7.74 5.16 4.40
CA PHE A 79 8.82 6.13 4.22
C PHE A 79 8.29 7.58 4.18
N ASN A 80 7.26 7.84 3.37
CA ASN A 80 6.66 9.17 3.25
C ASN A 80 6.06 9.63 4.59
N GLY A 81 5.36 8.75 5.31
CA GLY A 81 4.79 9.05 6.62
C GLY A 81 5.86 9.38 7.66
N VAL A 82 6.95 8.61 7.71
CA VAL A 82 8.08 8.90 8.61
C VAL A 82 8.67 10.27 8.28
N LYS A 83 8.94 10.55 6.99
CA LYS A 83 9.49 11.86 6.56
C LYS A 83 8.59 13.02 6.98
N ASP A 84 7.28 12.88 6.84
CA ASP A 84 6.32 13.92 7.20
C ASP A 84 6.15 14.07 8.72
N SER A 85 6.41 13.03 9.53
CA SER A 85 6.35 13.10 11.00
C SER A 85 7.40 14.02 11.65
N TYR A 86 8.41 14.44 10.90
CA TYR A 86 9.47 15.36 11.35
C TYR A 86 9.22 16.83 10.94
N LYS A 87 8.10 17.13 10.28
CA LYS A 87 7.69 18.49 9.92
C LYS A 87 6.81 19.09 11.00
#